data_AF-A0A9P7DTC7-F1
#
_entry.id   AF-A0A9P7DTC7-F1
#
_cell.length_a   1.000
_cell.length_b   1.000
_cell.length_c   1.000
_cell.angle_alpha   90.00
_cell.angle_beta   90.00
_cell.angle_gamma   90.00
#
_symmetry.space_group_name_H-M   'P 1'
#
loop_
_entity.id
_entity.type
_entity.pdbx_description
1 polymer ?
#
loop_
_entity_poly.entity_id
_entity_poly.type
_entity_poly.pdbx_seq_one_letter_code
_entity_poly.pdbx_strand_id
1 'polypeptide(L)'
;HFKQGISMLKQVTRRAQWDIQCYLVAVITNAAPPGIVIAVHVLMDFHYLSQAVTIDKKQCQKTLNALKMFHDHKHEVIMHSGHWGAKSKNILDNWYIPKLKIMQSVVLSI
;
A
#
# COMPACT_ATOMS: atom_id res chain seq x y z
N HIS A 1 21.17 5.64 -2.97
CA HIS A 1 20.75 7.05 -3.19
C HIS A 1 20.71 7.32 -4.69
N PHE A 2 19.55 7.63 -5.27
CA PHE A 2 19.41 7.86 -6.72
C PHE A 2 19.98 9.23 -7.09
N LYS A 3 21.14 9.26 -7.76
CA LYS A 3 21.87 10.51 -8.09
C LYS A 3 21.09 11.48 -8.99
N GLN A 4 20.06 11.02 -9.70
CA GLN A 4 19.32 11.80 -10.71
C GLN A 4 17.80 11.88 -10.41
N GLY A 5 17.37 11.49 -9.21
CA GLY A 5 15.96 11.42 -8.85
C GLY A 5 15.24 10.17 -9.41
N ILE A 6 14.04 9.90 -8.89
CA ILE A 6 13.24 8.72 -9.22
C ILE A 6 12.62 8.84 -10.64
N SER A 7 12.44 10.06 -11.13
CA SER A 7 11.81 10.41 -12.41
C SER A 7 12.55 9.91 -13.65
N MET A 8 13.82 9.50 -13.53
CA MET A 8 14.63 9.02 -14.66
C MET A 8 14.80 7.50 -14.72
N LEU A 9 14.18 6.71 -13.83
CA LEU A 9 14.25 5.24 -13.93
C LEU A 9 13.44 4.74 -15.12
N LYS A 10 14.14 4.30 -16.19
CA LYS A 10 13.55 3.58 -17.34
C LYS A 10 12.89 2.26 -16.94
N GLN A 11 13.38 1.62 -15.87
CA GLN A 11 12.79 0.46 -15.23
C GLN A 11 13.07 0.56 -13.73
N VAL A 12 12.03 0.58 -12.89
CA VAL A 12 12.17 0.45 -11.44
C VAL A 12 12.10 -1.03 -11.11
N THR A 13 13.18 -1.60 -10.58
CA THR A 13 13.13 -2.98 -10.09
C THR A 13 12.20 -3.03 -8.86
N ARG A 14 11.49 -4.14 -8.69
CA ARG A 14 10.57 -4.36 -7.56
C ARG A 14 11.18 -4.02 -6.19
N ARG A 15 12.47 -4.33 -6.01
CA ARG A 15 13.21 -3.99 -4.78
C ARG A 15 13.39 -2.49 -4.60
N ALA A 16 13.73 -1.76 -5.66
CA ALA A 16 13.82 -0.30 -5.61
C ALA A 16 12.46 0.35 -5.31
N GLN A 17 11.36 -0.19 -5.87
CA GLN A 17 10.01 0.28 -5.54
C GLN A 17 9.66 0.01 -4.07
N TRP A 18 10.00 -1.17 -3.56
CA TRP A 18 9.80 -1.51 -2.15
C TRP A 18 10.60 -0.61 -1.22
N ASP A 19 11.88 -0.36 -1.50
CA ASP A 19 12.70 0.56 -0.72
C ASP A 19 12.07 1.95 -0.66
N ILE A 20 11.59 2.49 -1.80
CA ILE A 20 10.91 3.79 -1.86
C ILE A 20 9.62 3.77 -1.02
N GLN A 21 8.84 2.71 -1.10
CA GLN A 21 7.61 2.58 -0.30
C GLN A 21 7.93 2.42 1.20
N CYS A 22 9.03 1.78 1.58
CA CYS A 22 9.46 1.68 2.98
C CYS A 22 9.84 3.05 3.55
N TYR A 23 10.51 3.89 2.74
CA TYR A 23 10.74 5.28 3.10
C TYR A 23 9.42 6.05 3.26
N LEU A 24 8.43 5.81 2.39
CA LEU A 24 7.11 6.43 2.50
C LEU A 24 6.45 6.09 3.84
N VAL A 25 6.46 4.82 4.28
CA VAL A 25 5.92 4.41 5.58
C VAL A 25 6.61 5.17 6.72
N ALA A 26 7.94 5.21 6.73
CA ALA A 26 8.70 5.92 7.77
C ALA A 26 8.36 7.43 7.82
N VAL A 27 8.14 8.07 6.67
CA VAL A 27 7.77 9.48 6.59
C VAL A 27 6.36 9.72 7.12
N ILE A 28 5.40 8.84 6.83
CA ILE A 28 4.01 9.04 7.27
C ILE A 28 3.78 8.69 8.74
N THR A 29 4.66 7.90 9.38
CA THR A 29 4.50 7.49 10.80
C THR A 29 4.30 8.66 11.75
N ASN A 30 4.93 9.82 11.49
CA ASN A 30 4.77 11.03 12.30
C ASN A 30 3.78 12.05 11.74
N ALA A 31 3.22 11.81 10.56
CA ALA A 31 2.39 12.78 9.84
C ALA A 31 0.94 12.30 9.61
N ALA A 32 0.65 11.02 9.83
CA ALA A 32 -0.67 10.42 9.62
C ALA A 32 -1.18 9.72 10.89
N PRO A 33 -2.51 9.61 11.07
CA PRO A 33 -3.11 8.78 12.10
C PRO A 33 -2.57 7.34 12.08
N PRO A 34 -2.38 6.69 13.26
CA PRO A 34 -1.81 5.35 13.34
C PRO A 34 -2.52 4.31 12.47
N GLY A 35 -3.85 4.38 12.38
CA GLY A 35 -4.64 3.46 11.54
C GLY A 35 -4.31 3.53 10.06
N ILE A 36 -4.01 4.73 9.54
CA ILE A 36 -3.56 4.90 8.14
C ILE A 36 -2.18 4.29 7.94
N VAL A 37 -1.25 4.54 8.88
CA VAL A 37 0.11 4.01 8.82
C VAL A 37 0.09 2.48 8.83
N ILE A 38 -0.73 1.88 9.71
CA ILE A 38 -0.93 0.43 9.79
C ILE A 38 -1.49 -0.11 8.48
N ALA A 39 -2.56 0.49 7.94
CA ALA A 39 -3.18 0.03 6.71
C ALA A 39 -2.21 0.07 5.51
N VAL A 40 -1.43 1.15 5.38
CA VAL A 40 -0.43 1.29 4.30
C VAL A 40 0.72 0.31 4.48
N HIS A 41 1.25 0.16 5.69
CA HIS A 41 2.34 -0.76 5.99
C HIS A 41 1.94 -2.21 5.69
N VAL A 42 0.78 -2.63 6.18
CA VAL A 42 0.27 -3.99 6.00
C VAL A 42 -0.08 -4.29 4.54
N LEU A 43 -0.56 -3.30 3.78
CA LEU A 43 -0.78 -3.46 2.34
C LEU A 43 0.53 -3.73 1.58
N MET A 44 1.63 -3.08 2.00
CA MET A 44 2.95 -3.36 1.44
C MET A 44 3.47 -4.76 1.80
N ASP A 45 3.28 -5.18 3.05
CA ASP A 45 3.62 -6.54 3.48
C ASP A 45 2.85 -7.58 2.69
N PHE A 46 1.54 -7.36 2.49
CA PHE A 46 0.71 -8.23 1.65
C PHE A 46 1.26 -8.33 0.22
N HIS A 47 1.61 -7.20 -0.41
CA HIS A 47 2.22 -7.21 -1.74
C HIS A 47 3.53 -8.01 -1.78
N TYR A 48 4.41 -7.79 -0.82
CA TYR A 48 5.68 -8.50 -0.75
C TYR A 48 5.48 -10.02 -0.57
N LEU A 49 4.61 -10.40 0.38
CA LEU A 49 4.32 -11.80 0.68
C LEU A 49 3.63 -12.52 -0.49
N SER A 50 2.70 -11.83 -1.18
CA SER A 50 2.02 -12.38 -2.38
C SER A 50 2.97 -12.64 -3.55
N GLN A 51 4.14 -12.01 -3.53
CA GLN A 51 5.16 -12.07 -4.58
C GLN A 51 6.34 -12.99 -4.24
N ALA A 52 6.25 -13.75 -3.14
CA ALA A 52 7.27 -14.73 -2.76
C ALA A 52 7.43 -15.80 -3.86
N VAL A 53 8.67 -16.18 -4.16
CA VAL A 53 9.02 -17.22 -5.16
C VAL A 53 8.43 -18.58 -4.80
N THR A 54 8.23 -18.83 -3.50
CA THR A 54 7.61 -20.06 -3.00
C THR A 54 6.65 -19.68 -1.88
N ILE A 55 5.39 -20.08 -2.03
CA ILE A 55 4.34 -19.87 -1.03
C ILE A 55 4.17 -21.19 -0.27
N ASP A 56 4.77 -21.28 0.91
CA ASP A 56 4.51 -22.37 1.86
C ASP A 56 3.33 -22.02 2.78
N LYS A 57 2.93 -22.96 3.64
CA LYS A 57 1.82 -22.77 4.59
C LYS A 57 2.06 -21.57 5.53
N LYS A 58 3.32 -21.29 5.90
CA LYS A 58 3.69 -20.18 6.77
C LYS A 58 3.56 -18.84 6.04
N GLN A 59 3.98 -18.75 4.78
CA GLN A 59 3.78 -17.56 3.95
C GLN A 59 2.30 -17.31 3.70
N CYS A 60 1.53 -18.35 3.38
CA CYS A 60 0.08 -18.25 3.23
C CYS A 60 -0.58 -17.67 4.49
N GLN A 61 -0.22 -18.17 5.68
CA GLN A 61 -0.74 -17.64 6.93
C GLN A 61 -0.36 -16.17 7.16
N LYS A 62 0.88 -15.78 6.84
CA LYS A 62 1.31 -14.37 6.92
C LYS A 62 0.51 -13.48 5.97
N THR A 63 0.28 -13.93 4.74
CA THR A 63 -0.51 -13.20 3.75
C THR A 63 -1.95 -13.03 4.22
N LEU A 64 -2.57 -14.06 4.79
CA LEU A 64 -3.91 -13.98 5.36
C LEU A 64 -3.98 -13.02 6.56
N ASN A 65 -2.98 -13.07 7.44
CA ASN A 65 -2.91 -12.17 8.59
C ASN A 65 -2.73 -10.71 8.14
N ALA A 66 -1.89 -10.46 7.14
CA ALA A 66 -1.74 -9.14 6.53
C ALA A 66 -3.07 -8.67 5.92
N LEU A 67 -3.73 -9.52 5.13
CA LEU A 67 -5.03 -9.17 4.55
C LEU A 67 -6.07 -8.83 5.64
N LYS A 68 -6.14 -9.62 6.71
CA LYS A 68 -7.03 -9.34 7.84
C LYS A 68 -6.70 -8.01 8.52
N MET A 69 -5.44 -7.78 8.89
CA MET A 69 -5.03 -6.53 9.52
C MET A 69 -5.31 -5.33 8.63
N PHE A 70 -5.15 -5.46 7.32
CA PHE A 70 -5.53 -4.43 6.37
C PHE A 70 -7.04 -4.17 6.39
N HIS A 71 -7.88 -5.21 6.35
CA HIS A 71 -9.33 -5.04 6.45
C HIS A 71 -9.79 -4.39 7.76
N ASP A 72 -9.11 -4.70 8.86
CA ASP A 72 -9.40 -4.12 10.17
C ASP A 72 -9.11 -2.60 10.19
N HIS A 73 -8.21 -2.09 9.34
CA HIS A 73 -7.77 -0.67 9.36
C HIS A 73 -8.08 0.13 8.09
N LYS A 74 -8.54 -0.50 6.99
CA LYS A 74 -8.75 0.19 5.70
C LYS A 74 -9.78 1.34 5.78
N HIS A 75 -10.70 1.28 6.74
CA HIS A 75 -11.73 2.29 6.95
C HIS A 75 -11.13 3.64 7.37
N GLU A 76 -10.05 3.63 8.16
CA GLU A 76 -9.29 4.82 8.55
C GLU A 76 -8.74 5.55 7.31
N VAL A 77 -8.23 4.80 6.34
CA VAL A 77 -7.75 5.36 5.06
C VAL A 77 -8.91 5.97 4.27
N ILE A 78 -10.07 5.31 4.21
CA ILE A 78 -11.25 5.84 3.51
C ILE A 78 -11.73 7.15 4.16
N MET A 79 -11.85 7.18 5.49
CA MET A 79 -12.29 8.36 6.23
C MET A 79 -11.34 9.55 6.05
N HIS A 80 -10.04 9.32 6.07
CA HIS A 80 -9.04 10.41 6.06
C HIS A 80 -8.48 10.76 4.67
N SER A 81 -8.70 9.94 3.64
CA SER A 81 -8.19 10.19 2.28
C SER A 81 -8.97 11.28 1.52
N GLY A 82 -10.06 11.79 2.09
CA GLY A 82 -10.95 12.73 1.42
C GLY A 82 -11.69 12.07 0.24
N HIS A 83 -11.97 10.76 0.36
CA HIS A 83 -12.66 9.98 -0.65
C HIS A 83 -14.16 10.28 -0.67
N TRP A 84 -14.50 11.53 -1.02
CA TRP A 84 -15.87 12.03 -1.05
C TRP A 84 -16.49 11.86 -2.43
N GLY A 85 -17.77 11.48 -2.47
CA GLY A 85 -18.55 11.46 -3.70
C GLY A 85 -18.76 12.87 -4.24
N ALA A 86 -18.32 13.13 -5.48
CA ALA A 86 -18.37 14.44 -6.12
C ALA A 86 -19.77 15.09 -6.14
N LYS A 87 -20.83 14.27 -6.13
CA LYS A 87 -22.24 14.74 -6.17
C LYS A 87 -22.94 14.66 -4.82
N SER A 88 -22.69 13.64 -4.00
CA SER A 88 -23.48 13.40 -2.79
C SER A 88 -22.87 13.99 -1.51
N LYS A 89 -21.61 14.47 -1.56
CA LYS A 89 -20.84 14.88 -0.36
C LYS A 89 -20.77 13.83 0.75
N ASN A 90 -21.08 12.55 0.45
CA ASN A 90 -20.89 11.44 1.38
C ASN A 90 -19.52 10.79 1.16
N ILE A 91 -19.00 10.14 2.19
CA ILE A 91 -17.83 9.28 2.09
C ILE A 91 -18.16 8.15 1.13
N LEU A 92 -17.31 7.94 0.13
CA LEU A 92 -17.43 6.83 -0.78
C LEU A 92 -16.81 5.60 -0.10
N ASP A 93 -17.64 4.64 0.32
CA ASP A 93 -17.17 3.42 0.99
C ASP A 93 -16.68 2.37 -0.03
N ASN A 94 -15.71 2.74 -0.86
CA ASN A 94 -15.04 1.80 -1.73
C ASN A 94 -13.53 2.01 -1.68
N TRP A 95 -12.79 0.96 -2.05
CA TRP A 95 -11.34 0.97 -2.02
C TRP A 95 -10.71 1.62 -3.26
N TYR A 96 -11.50 2.20 -4.18
CA TYR A 96 -10.98 2.82 -5.40
C TYR A 96 -10.49 4.24 -5.13
N ILE A 97 -9.47 4.37 -4.29
CA ILE A 97 -8.86 5.67 -3.95
C ILE A 97 -7.85 6.03 -5.06
N PRO A 98 -8.07 7.07 -5.89
CA PRO A 98 -7.21 7.36 -7.04
C PRO A 98 -5.75 7.61 -6.66
N LYS A 99 -5.52 8.23 -5.49
CA LYS A 99 -4.18 8.49 -4.93
C LYS A 99 -3.42 7.21 -4.57
N LEU A 100 -4.12 6.11 -4.32
CA LEU A 100 -3.54 4.80 -3.97
C LEU A 100 -3.59 3.80 -5.15
N LYS A 101 -3.95 4.24 -6.35
CA LYS A 101 -4.11 3.35 -7.52
C LYS A 101 -2.87 2.49 -7.80
N ILE A 102 -1.68 3.05 -7.64
CA ILE A 102 -0.41 2.32 -7.85
C ILE A 102 -0.19 1.26 -6.76
N MET A 103 -0.70 1.49 -5.54
CA MET A 103 -0.69 0.54 -4.43
C MET A 103 -1.83 -0.48 -4.49
N GLN A 104 -2.75 -0.39 -5.45
CA GLN A 104 -3.86 -1.34 -5.62
C GLN A 104 -3.56 -2.44 -6.65
N SER A 105 -2.47 -2.30 -7.41
CA SER A 105 -2.08 -3.28 -8.42
C SER A 105 -1.12 -4.32 -7.84
N VAL A 106 -1.53 -5.58 -7.87
CA VAL A 106 -0.68 -6.75 -7.54
C VAL A 106 -0.03 -7.34 -8.81
N VAL A 107 -0.27 -6.71 -9.99
CA VAL A 107 0.19 -7.24 -11.27
C VAL A 107 1.71 -7.42 -11.26
N LEU A 108 2.20 -8.61 -11.66
CA LEU A 108 3.61 -8.79 -11.99
C LEU A 108 3.95 -7.76 -13.07
N SER A 109 4.84 -6.80 -12.77
CA SER A 109 5.54 -6.08 -13.83
C SER A 109 6.37 -7.12 -14.58
N ILE A 110 5.84 -7.56 -15.73
CA ILE A 110 6.54 -8.38 -16.72
C ILE A 110 7.58 -7.49 -17.42
#